data_AF-A0A849R666-F1
#
_entry.id   AF-A0A849R666-F1
#
_cell.length_a   1.000
_cell.length_b   1.000
_cell.length_c   1.000
_cell.angle_alpha   90.00
_cell.angle_beta   90.00
_cell.angle_gamma   90.00
#
_symmetry.space_group_name_H-M   'P 1'
#
loop_
_entity.id
_entity.type
_entity.pdbx_description
1 polymer ?
#
loop_
_entity_poly.entity_id
_entity_poly.type
_entity_poly.pdbx_seq_one_letter_code
_entity_poly.pdbx_strand_id
1 'polypeptide(L)'
;MGSIEFLRTVINDDGLVATSALARVLHITQSDLAEVTGLSRDSVSKSNRVKSKATQARLRDTVEIINRVADWSGGAGRAFAWFRSQPLPSFGDKTAEDLVKEGRAAAVKAYLSRIADGGYA
;
A
#
# COMPACT_ATOMS: atom_id res chain seq x y z
N MET A 1 -3.60 -9.98 -11.62
CA MET A 1 -4.42 -8.75 -11.70
C MET A 1 -3.51 -7.61 -12.08
N GLY A 2 -3.79 -6.92 -13.19
CA GLY A 2 -2.99 -5.77 -13.66
C GLY A 2 -3.23 -4.50 -12.82
N SER A 3 -2.36 -3.50 -12.97
CA SER A 3 -2.35 -2.24 -12.22
C SER A 3 -3.66 -1.44 -12.34
N ILE A 4 -4.20 -1.28 -13.56
CA ILE A 4 -5.49 -0.58 -13.77
C ILE A 4 -6.66 -1.31 -13.09
N GLU A 5 -6.74 -2.64 -13.23
CA GLU A 5 -7.77 -3.45 -12.59
C GLU A 5 -7.67 -3.41 -11.06
N PHE A 6 -6.44 -3.36 -10.54
CA PHE A 6 -6.18 -3.18 -9.12
C PHE A 6 -6.81 -1.91 -8.58
N LEU A 7 -6.52 -0.75 -9.19
CA LEU A 7 -7.05 0.53 -8.75
C LEU A 7 -8.58 0.57 -8.85
N ARG A 8 -9.17 0.08 -9.94
CA ARG A 8 -10.63 0.01 -10.13
C ARG A 8 -11.33 -0.83 -9.06
N THR A 9 -10.67 -1.88 -8.58
CA THR A 9 -11.25 -2.78 -7.57
C THR A 9 -11.18 -2.17 -6.17
N VAL A 10 -10.09 -1.47 -5.84
CA VAL A 10 -9.83 -1.01 -4.46
C VAL A 10 -10.23 0.43 -4.19
N ILE A 11 -10.46 1.24 -5.23
CA ILE A 11 -10.96 2.61 -5.13
C ILE A 11 -12.44 2.61 -5.52
N ASN A 12 -13.31 3.08 -4.63
CA ASN A 12 -14.74 3.18 -4.90
C ASN A 12 -15.09 4.44 -5.72
N ASP A 13 -16.36 4.57 -6.11
CA ASP A 13 -16.84 5.72 -6.90
C ASP A 13 -16.68 7.07 -6.17
N ASP A 14 -16.58 7.07 -4.84
CA ASP A 14 -16.30 8.27 -4.03
C ASP A 14 -14.80 8.66 -4.02
N GLY A 15 -13.93 7.91 -4.71
CA GLY A 15 -12.47 8.12 -4.70
C GLY A 15 -11.80 7.72 -3.39
N LEU A 16 -12.45 6.86 -2.59
CA LEU A 16 -11.94 6.34 -1.33
C LEU A 16 -11.43 4.92 -1.50
N VAL A 17 -10.41 4.56 -0.72
CA VAL A 17 -9.93 3.19 -0.63
C VAL A 17 -10.93 2.36 0.16
N ALA A 18 -11.49 1.34 -0.49
CA ALA A 18 -12.38 0.36 0.12
C ALA A 18 -11.55 -0.70 0.87
N THR A 19 -11.54 -0.64 2.20
CA THR A 19 -10.73 -1.52 3.07
C THR A 19 -11.02 -3.01 2.87
N SER A 20 -12.30 -3.36 2.69
CA SER A 20 -12.74 -4.73 2.40
C SER A 20 -12.25 -5.25 1.05
N ALA A 21 -12.31 -4.42 0.01
CA ALA A 21 -11.84 -4.77 -1.32
C ALA A 21 -10.31 -4.91 -1.34
N LEU A 22 -9.59 -3.97 -0.73
CA LEU A 22 -8.15 -4.02 -0.60
C LEU A 22 -7.70 -5.29 0.14
N ALA A 23 -8.26 -5.57 1.31
CA ALA A 23 -7.94 -6.78 2.08
C ALA A 23 -8.19 -8.07 1.26
N ARG A 24 -9.32 -8.12 0.54
CA ARG A 24 -9.66 -9.25 -0.34
C ARG A 24 -8.63 -9.45 -1.46
N VAL A 25 -8.25 -8.38 -2.16
CA VAL A 25 -7.26 -8.45 -3.25
C VAL A 25 -5.88 -8.87 -2.73
N LEU A 26 -5.52 -8.44 -1.54
CA LEU A 26 -4.25 -8.79 -0.89
C LEU A 26 -4.28 -10.17 -0.19
N HIS A 27 -5.41 -10.85 -0.20
CA HIS A 27 -5.63 -12.14 0.48
C HIS A 27 -5.31 -12.11 1.98
N ILE A 28 -5.71 -11.04 2.65
CA ILE A 28 -5.56 -10.86 4.09
C ILE A 28 -6.88 -10.44 4.73
N THR A 29 -6.94 -10.46 6.06
CA THR A 29 -8.08 -9.92 6.79
C THR A 29 -8.02 -8.39 6.89
N GLN A 30 -9.12 -7.73 7.22
CA GLN A 30 -9.08 -6.29 7.53
C GLN A 30 -8.24 -5.99 8.78
N SER A 31 -8.14 -6.93 9.72
CA SER A 31 -7.30 -6.78 10.90
C SER A 31 -5.82 -6.76 10.50
N ASP A 32 -5.40 -7.69 9.63
CA ASP A 32 -4.05 -7.70 9.08
C ASP A 32 -3.79 -6.43 8.25
N LEU A 33 -4.78 -5.95 7.49
CA LEU A 33 -4.68 -4.69 6.75
C LEU A 33 -4.40 -3.50 7.68
N ALA A 34 -5.10 -3.42 8.81
CA ALA A 34 -4.83 -2.41 9.84
C ALA A 34 -3.38 -2.50 10.33
N GLU A 35 -2.91 -3.71 10.64
CA GLU A 35 -1.55 -3.94 11.10
C GLU A 35 -0.51 -3.47 10.07
N VAL A 36 -0.56 -3.96 8.83
CA VAL A 36 0.45 -3.63 7.78
C VAL A 36 0.44 -2.16 7.37
N THR A 37 -0.68 -1.45 7.61
CA THR A 37 -0.77 -0.01 7.34
C THR A 37 -0.45 0.86 8.56
N GLY A 38 -0.24 0.26 9.74
CA GLY A 38 -0.07 0.98 11.00
C GLY A 38 -1.33 1.74 11.45
N LEU A 39 -2.50 1.29 11.00
CA LEU A 39 -3.80 1.82 11.39
C LEU A 39 -4.39 1.01 12.54
N SER A 40 -5.28 1.62 13.33
CA SER A 40 -6.07 0.86 14.30
C SER A 40 -7.16 0.04 13.59
N ARG A 41 -7.57 -1.08 14.18
CA ARG A 41 -8.70 -1.89 13.69
C ARG A 41 -9.98 -1.06 13.50
N ASP A 42 -10.24 -0.13 14.41
CA ASP A 42 -11.35 0.81 14.31
C ASP A 42 -11.24 1.74 13.09
N SER A 43 -10.02 2.12 12.72
CA SER A 43 -9.78 3.00 11.56
C SER A 43 -10.15 2.33 10.24
N VAL A 44 -9.99 1.01 10.13
CA VAL A 44 -10.30 0.27 8.90
C VAL A 44 -11.72 -0.33 8.86
N SER A 45 -12.43 -0.37 9.99
CA SER A 45 -13.75 -1.01 10.13
C SER A 45 -14.91 -0.03 10.36
N LYS A 46 -14.71 1.07 11.10
CA LYS A 46 -15.80 2.02 11.41
C LYS A 46 -15.99 3.03 10.27
N SER A 47 -17.20 3.12 9.73
CA SER A 47 -17.51 3.95 8.55
C SER A 47 -17.03 5.40 8.66
N ASN A 48 -17.21 6.05 9.81
CA ASN A 48 -16.73 7.43 10.03
C ASN A 48 -15.19 7.53 10.09
N ARG A 49 -14.51 6.52 10.66
CA ARG A 49 -13.04 6.51 10.79
C ARG A 49 -12.36 6.18 9.47
N VAL A 50 -12.91 5.21 8.73
CA VAL A 50 -12.44 4.83 7.39
C VAL A 50 -12.43 6.02 6.46
N LYS A 51 -13.43 6.91 6.53
CA LYS A 51 -13.54 8.13 5.72
C LYS A 51 -12.66 9.28 6.18
N SER A 52 -11.97 9.16 7.32
CA SER A 52 -11.12 10.24 7.82
C SER A 52 -9.94 10.50 6.87
N LYS A 53 -9.54 11.77 6.73
CA LYS A 53 -8.43 12.18 5.85
C LYS A 53 -7.14 11.41 6.18
N ALA A 54 -6.82 11.25 7.45
CA ALA A 54 -5.61 10.56 7.90
C ALA A 54 -5.63 9.06 7.55
N THR A 55 -6.75 8.38 7.78
CA THR A 55 -6.90 6.97 7.42
C THR A 55 -6.82 6.77 5.91
N GLN A 56 -7.53 7.58 5.13
CA GLN A 56 -7.49 7.49 3.68
C GLN A 56 -6.13 7.84 3.10
N ALA A 57 -5.39 8.80 3.67
CA ALA A 57 -4.03 9.11 3.24
C ALA A 57 -3.13 7.87 3.39
N ARG A 58 -3.15 7.22 4.56
CA ARG A 58 -2.36 6.01 4.82
C ARG A 58 -2.75 4.86 3.88
N LEU A 59 -4.05 4.64 3.67
CA LEU A 59 -4.53 3.60 2.74
C LEU A 59 -4.12 3.89 1.28
N ARG A 60 -4.23 5.15 0.83
CA ARG A 60 -3.80 5.57 -0.51
C ARG A 60 -2.30 5.39 -0.69
N ASP A 61 -1.51 5.76 0.31
CA ASP A 61 -0.07 5.53 0.30
C ASP A 61 0.28 4.06 0.06
N THR A 62 -0.37 3.14 0.78
CA THR A 62 -0.20 1.70 0.58
C THR A 62 -0.64 1.26 -0.82
N VAL A 63 -1.82 1.70 -1.29
CA VAL A 63 -2.32 1.36 -2.63
C VAL A 63 -1.36 1.84 -3.72
N GLU A 64 -0.85 3.07 -3.64
CA GLU A 64 0.07 3.63 -4.62
C GLU A 64 1.40 2.86 -4.67
N ILE A 65 1.95 2.50 -3.51
CA ILE A 65 3.18 1.70 -3.42
C ILE A 65 2.96 0.32 -4.06
N ILE A 66 1.86 -0.37 -3.69
CA ILE A 66 1.54 -1.69 -4.25
C ILE A 66 1.31 -1.61 -5.75
N ASN A 67 0.57 -0.60 -6.22
CA ASN A 67 0.28 -0.41 -7.63
C ASN A 67 1.56 -0.23 -8.45
N ARG A 68 2.48 0.62 -7.96
CA ARG A 68 3.75 0.89 -8.63
C ARG A 68 4.64 -0.35 -8.72
N VAL A 69 4.67 -1.15 -7.66
CA VAL A 69 5.48 -2.38 -7.62
C VAL A 69 4.80 -3.49 -8.43
N ALA A 70 3.48 -3.50 -8.55
CA ALA A 70 2.73 -4.53 -9.26
C ALA A 70 3.15 -4.65 -10.73
N ASP A 71 3.54 -3.54 -11.36
CA ASP A 71 3.94 -3.50 -12.77
C ASP A 71 5.19 -4.36 -13.04
N TRP A 72 6.21 -4.32 -12.17
CA TRP A 72 7.41 -5.16 -12.32
C TRP A 72 7.38 -6.47 -11.54
N SER A 73 6.52 -6.61 -10.52
CA SER A 73 6.47 -7.81 -9.69
C SER A 73 5.53 -8.88 -10.26
N GLY A 74 4.76 -8.54 -11.29
CA GLY A 74 3.76 -9.43 -11.89
C GLY A 74 2.43 -9.46 -11.12
N GLY A 75 2.03 -8.34 -10.52
CA GLY A 75 0.70 -8.13 -9.94
C GLY A 75 0.66 -7.87 -8.42
N ALA A 76 -0.50 -7.41 -7.94
CA ALA A 76 -0.70 -6.89 -6.58
C ALA A 76 -0.30 -7.85 -5.45
N GLY A 77 -0.59 -9.15 -5.57
CA GLY A 77 -0.22 -10.13 -4.54
C GLY A 77 1.30 -10.28 -4.38
N ARG A 78 2.06 -10.30 -5.48
CA ARG A 78 3.53 -10.34 -5.45
C ARG A 78 4.12 -9.01 -5.01
N ALA A 79 3.51 -7.90 -5.41
CA ALA A 79 3.88 -6.57 -4.93
C ALA A 79 3.69 -6.44 -3.41
N PHE A 80 2.61 -7.02 -2.88
CA PHE A 80 2.37 -7.05 -1.46
C PHE A 80 3.34 -7.98 -0.73
N ALA A 81 3.74 -9.11 -1.30
CA ALA A 81 4.83 -9.91 -0.75
C ALA A 81 6.12 -9.07 -0.64
N TRP A 82 6.53 -8.41 -1.73
CA TRP A 82 7.68 -7.50 -1.73
C TRP A 82 7.56 -6.39 -0.68
N PHE A 83 6.38 -5.77 -0.56
CA PHE A 83 6.09 -4.68 0.39
C PHE A 83 6.41 -5.08 1.84
N ARG A 84 6.08 -6.32 2.21
CA ARG A 84 6.26 -6.85 3.56
C ARG A 84 7.61 -7.51 3.82
N SER A 85 8.28 -8.00 2.77
CA SER A 85 9.43 -8.90 2.94
C SER A 85 10.74 -8.35 2.41
N GLN A 86 10.73 -7.33 1.56
CA GLN A 86 11.96 -6.84 0.92
C GLN A 86 12.51 -5.62 1.68
N PRO A 87 13.71 -5.74 2.29
CA PRO A 87 14.41 -4.61 2.87
C PRO A 87 14.78 -3.59 1.79
N LEU A 88 14.68 -2.30 2.13
CA LEU A 88 15.09 -1.21 1.24
C LEU A 88 16.52 -0.76 1.63
N PRO A 89 17.52 -0.86 0.72
CA PRO A 89 18.94 -0.62 1.03
C PRO A 89 19.25 0.75 1.66
N SER A 90 18.44 1.78 1.38
CA SER A 90 18.63 3.13 1.92
C SER A 90 17.97 3.38 3.28
N PHE A 91 17.37 2.36 3.90
CA PHE A 91 16.54 2.52 5.09
C PHE A 91 16.94 1.62 6.27
N GLY A 92 18.16 1.10 6.28
CA GLY A 92 18.67 0.28 7.40
C GLY A 92 17.86 -1.00 7.58
N ASP A 93 17.75 -1.77 6.51
CA ASP A 93 17.02 -3.03 6.43
C ASP A 93 15.50 -2.97 6.67
N LYS A 94 14.91 -1.78 6.76
CA LYS A 94 13.46 -1.61 6.86
C LYS A 94 12.77 -1.93 5.55
N THR A 95 11.62 -2.59 5.66
CA THR A 95 10.72 -2.86 4.54
C THR A 95 9.84 -1.65 4.21
N ALA A 96 9.13 -1.71 3.09
CA ALA A 96 8.12 -0.70 2.77
C ALA A 96 6.99 -0.69 3.82
N GLU A 97 6.62 -1.85 4.36
CA GLU A 97 5.67 -1.97 5.47
C GLU A 97 6.13 -1.21 6.72
N ASP A 98 7.37 -1.40 7.16
CA ASP A 98 7.93 -0.71 8.33
C ASP A 98 7.88 0.81 8.16
N LEU A 99 8.28 1.29 6.99
CA LEU A 99 8.29 2.72 6.68
C LEU A 99 6.87 3.30 6.60
N VAL A 100 5.90 2.54 6.05
CA VAL A 100 4.50 2.97 6.05
C VAL A 100 3.97 3.04 7.48
N LYS A 101 4.22 2.03 8.33
CA LYS A 101 3.85 2.03 9.75
C LYS A 101 4.38 3.27 10.48
N GLU A 102 5.63 3.65 10.19
CA GLU A 102 6.31 4.86 10.70
C GLU A 102 5.78 6.19 10.12
N GLY A 103 4.83 6.17 9.18
CA GLY A 103 4.33 7.38 8.51
C GLY A 103 5.29 7.96 7.48
N ARG A 104 6.26 7.17 7.03
CA ARG A 104 7.32 7.54 6.07
C ARG A 104 7.05 7.00 4.66
N ALA A 105 5.78 6.82 4.30
CA ALA A 105 5.40 6.29 2.98
C ALA A 105 5.93 7.14 1.82
N ALA A 106 6.00 8.47 1.98
CA ALA A 106 6.60 9.37 0.99
C ALA A 106 8.05 9.00 0.66
N ALA A 107 8.82 8.52 1.65
CA ALA A 107 10.20 8.09 1.44
C ALA A 107 10.28 6.80 0.61
N VAL A 108 9.34 5.88 0.80
CA VAL A 108 9.20 4.68 -0.04
C VAL A 108 8.90 5.07 -1.48
N LYS A 109 7.92 5.97 -1.70
CA LYS A 109 7.57 6.43 -3.05
C LYS A 109 8.74 7.13 -3.75
N ALA A 110 9.49 7.96 -3.02
CA ALA A 110 10.69 8.62 -3.53
C ALA A 110 11.80 7.61 -3.89
N TYR A 111 12.01 6.59 -3.06
CA TYR A 111 12.91 5.49 -3.37
C TYR A 111 12.49 4.76 -4.65
N LEU A 112 11.20 4.42 -4.77
CA LEU A 112 10.66 3.80 -5.97
C LEU A 112 10.80 4.68 -7.22
N SER A 113 10.71 6.00 -7.09
CA SER A 113 11.01 6.94 -8.19
C SER A 113 12.46 6.88 -8.62
N ARG A 114 13.39 6.98 -7.67
CA ARG A 114 14.81 6.94 -7.99
C ARG A 114 15.23 5.67 -8.70
N ILE A 115 14.71 4.51 -8.30
CA ILE A 115 15.06 3.24 -8.96
C ILE A 115 14.40 3.10 -10.33
N ALA A 116 13.22 3.69 -10.54
CA ALA A 116 12.59 3.74 -11.86
C ALA A 116 13.43 4.64 -12.80
N ASP A 117 13.84 5.82 -12.33
CA ASP A 117 14.65 6.77 -13.11
C ASP A 117 16.06 6.23 -13.41
N GLY A 118 16.65 5.47 -12.49
CA GLY A 118 17.98 4.87 -12.64
C GLY A 118 18.01 3.54 -13.40
N GLY A 119 16.85 2.93 -13.70
CA GLY A 119 16.73 1.65 -14.41
C GLY A 119 16.59 1.78 -15.94
N TYR A 120 16.50 3.01 -16.46
CA TYR A 120 16.43 3.32 -17.89
C TYR A 120 17.74 3.91 -18.46
N ALA A 121 18.85 3.79 -17.73
CA ALA A 121 20.19 4.20 -18.20
C ALA A 121 21.01 2.99 -18.67
#